data_AF-A0A4U1IXX2-F1
#
_entry.id   AF-A0A4U1IXX2-F1
#
_cell.length_a   1.000
_cell.length_b   1.000
_cell.length_c   1.000
_cell.angle_alpha   90.00
_cell.angle_beta   90.00
_cell.angle_gamma   90.00
#
_symmetry.space_group_name_H-M   'P 1'
#
loop_
_entity.id
_entity.type
_entity.pdbx_description
1 polymer ?
#
loop_
_entity_poly.entity_id
_entity_poly.type
_entity_poly.pdbx_seq_one_letter_code
_entity_poly.pdbx_strand_id
1 'polypeptide(L)'
;MMVRKSFLLVAGGFLALIGACSSDDGAASSASAASEVVELPLHGEDNLFPGFAYSTGLQPSGSPVQASFDLTAKGVATVDAKAAPSGSKSAPKLNGMAGSGKVALSGGFSMVGNLKVDINMLPPYDGPIPGLDNVEIAFEGSTAFDPFSIGTGVTTQALIPPVRLPDIPLPGNIPGSLVLEIEDGSFVEIGFTGTCAAIDGTDVAYEGDIVRGGSLLIQPSIEIKVPLVGTKTFEIPKFTVDLALGTTNLAMSAEVSTFGLPASGDEAKVGTCEGDGAGGGGGSSSSSSSSSSGTGGTGGSGTGGSGAGGSGGSGGGPACNEDLNPEPNNTKDTATKITTNISCSPLTEDTRVGVLSGESDIDMYSYPNGIDTCAGPAKPWLKAYPTKLSTWFCLIPHCATKEIPDILECQDGQYYTIDGMEACCNQGADVLMHLQCTVGGSTLTNYLVYVDQPGVNECTDYAYSLTFVSP
;
A
#
# COMPACT_ATOMS: atom_id res chain seq x y z
N MET A 1 -24.06 0.20 40.48
CA MET A 1 -23.05 1.19 40.90
C MET A 1 -22.85 2.13 39.73
N MET A 2 -23.41 3.34 39.79
CA MET A 2 -23.30 4.33 38.71
C MET A 2 -21.94 5.03 38.80
N VAL A 3 -21.04 4.74 37.87
CA VAL A 3 -19.82 5.53 37.69
C VAL A 3 -20.14 6.60 36.65
N ARG A 4 -20.34 7.84 37.12
CA ARG A 4 -20.41 9.04 36.28
C ARG A 4 -19.02 9.28 35.67
N LYS A 5 -18.88 9.16 34.35
CA LYS A 5 -17.74 9.75 33.62
C LYS A 5 -18.07 11.22 33.33
N SER A 6 -17.34 12.11 34.00
CA SER A 6 -17.38 13.55 33.78
C SER A 6 -16.69 13.87 32.46
N PHE A 7 -17.42 14.50 31.53
CA PHE A 7 -16.83 15.20 30.38
C PHE A 7 -16.25 16.53 30.87
N LEU A 8 -14.94 16.69 30.78
CA LEU A 8 -14.26 17.96 31.04
C LEU A 8 -14.31 18.80 29.75
N LEU A 9 -15.18 19.80 29.74
CA LEU A 9 -15.32 20.75 28.65
C LEU A 9 -14.36 21.92 28.91
N VAL A 10 -13.25 21.99 28.18
CA VAL A 10 -12.30 23.11 28.27
C VAL A 10 -12.88 24.28 27.46
N ALA A 11 -13.57 25.19 28.16
CA ALA A 11 -13.99 26.48 27.63
C ALA A 11 -12.85 27.49 27.80
N GLY A 12 -12.15 27.81 26.72
CA GLY A 12 -11.18 28.92 26.66
C GLY A 12 -11.92 30.25 26.53
N GLY A 13 -11.91 31.05 27.61
CA GLY A 13 -12.58 32.33 27.70
C GLY A 13 -11.92 33.43 26.85
N PHE A 14 -12.76 34.12 26.08
CA PHE A 14 -12.46 35.40 25.44
C PHE A 14 -12.38 36.50 26.51
N LEU A 15 -11.19 37.06 26.75
CA LEU A 15 -11.02 38.27 27.54
C LEU A 15 -10.88 39.47 26.58
N ALA A 16 -11.96 40.25 26.47
CA ALA A 16 -11.94 41.54 25.79
C ALA A 16 -11.27 42.58 26.70
N LEU A 17 -10.21 43.23 26.22
CA LEU A 17 -9.66 44.44 26.81
C LEU A 17 -9.94 45.62 25.86
N ILE A 18 -10.81 46.53 26.30
CA ILE A 18 -11.01 47.86 25.72
C ILE A 18 -10.07 48.82 26.45
N GLY A 19 -9.28 49.61 25.72
CA GLY A 19 -8.50 50.68 26.36
C GLY A 19 -7.61 51.52 25.43
N ALA A 20 -8.10 52.73 25.15
CA ALA A 20 -7.35 53.98 24.91
C ALA A 20 -6.81 54.31 23.50
N CYS A 21 -7.39 55.39 22.95
CA CYS A 21 -6.86 56.23 21.89
C CYS A 21 -5.64 57.03 22.36
N SER A 22 -4.61 57.13 21.52
CA SER A 22 -3.72 58.30 21.49
C SER A 22 -3.20 58.49 20.06
N SER A 23 -3.37 59.70 19.55
CA SER A 23 -2.88 60.18 18.26
C SER A 23 -1.40 60.53 18.38
N ASP A 24 -0.57 60.04 17.45
CA ASP A 24 0.70 60.65 17.10
C ASP A 24 1.04 60.34 15.63
N ASP A 25 1.18 61.41 14.85
CA ASP A 25 1.70 61.45 13.49
C ASP A 25 3.19 61.10 13.49
N GLY A 26 3.59 60.04 12.78
CA GLY A 26 5.01 59.67 12.72
C GLY A 26 5.35 58.55 11.75
N ALA A 27 5.84 58.93 10.58
CA ALA A 27 6.68 58.18 9.65
C ALA A 27 6.20 56.77 9.22
N ALA A 28 5.76 56.69 7.96
CA ALA A 28 5.64 55.44 7.21
C ALA A 28 7.01 54.74 7.10
N SER A 29 7.37 53.96 8.11
CA SER A 29 8.32 52.87 7.96
C SER A 29 7.57 51.75 7.26
N SER A 30 7.88 51.56 5.97
CA SER A 30 7.57 50.34 5.23
C SER A 30 8.20 49.18 5.99
N ALA A 31 7.46 48.61 6.94
CA ALA A 31 7.82 47.38 7.61
C ALA A 31 7.95 46.32 6.51
N SER A 32 9.20 45.92 6.25
CA SER A 32 9.56 44.74 5.48
C SER A 32 8.72 43.58 5.98
N ALA A 33 7.62 43.29 5.27
CA ALA A 33 6.72 42.19 5.58
C ALA A 33 7.53 40.89 5.65
N ALA A 34 7.24 40.11 6.68
CA ALA A 34 8.12 39.12 7.28
C ALA A 34 8.60 38.03 6.31
N SER A 35 9.92 37.80 6.33
CA SER A 35 10.63 36.68 5.72
C SER A 35 10.45 35.38 6.53
N GLU A 36 9.21 34.99 6.82
CA GLU A 36 8.91 33.76 7.57
C GLU A 36 8.25 32.71 6.66
N VAL A 37 8.45 31.44 7.00
CA VAL A 37 7.74 30.32 6.37
C VAL A 37 6.30 30.35 6.87
N VAL A 38 5.35 30.42 5.95
CA VAL A 38 3.91 30.34 6.26
C VAL A 38 3.53 28.86 6.30
N GLU A 39 2.96 28.39 7.40
CA GLU A 39 2.46 27.01 7.51
C GLU A 39 1.00 26.92 7.09
N LEU A 40 0.69 26.00 6.18
CA LEU A 40 -0.66 25.67 5.74
C LEU A 40 -0.98 24.22 6.13
N PRO A 41 -1.90 23.97 7.09
CA PRO A 41 -2.26 22.63 7.50
C PRO A 41 -3.20 21.99 6.46
N LEU A 42 -2.95 20.71 6.16
CA LEU A 42 -3.81 19.84 5.38
C LEU A 42 -4.22 18.67 6.26
N HIS A 43 -5.51 18.36 6.28
CA HIS A 43 -6.06 17.27 7.08
C HIS A 43 -7.07 16.49 6.24
N GLY A 44 -6.92 15.18 6.24
CA GLY A 44 -7.84 14.24 5.64
C GLY A 44 -8.23 13.16 6.62
N GLU A 45 -9.50 12.76 6.55
CA GLU A 45 -10.10 11.73 7.39
C GLU A 45 -10.85 10.74 6.50
N ASP A 46 -10.71 9.44 6.78
CA ASP A 46 -11.50 8.40 6.14
C ASP A 46 -11.93 7.32 7.16
N ASN A 47 -13.04 6.64 6.88
CA ASN A 47 -13.51 5.53 7.69
C ASN A 47 -12.53 4.35 7.55
N LEU A 48 -12.04 3.84 8.69
CA LEU A 48 -11.09 2.72 8.68
C LEU A 48 -11.74 1.40 8.28
N PHE A 49 -13.05 1.21 8.52
CA PHE A 49 -13.76 -0.04 8.24
C PHE A 49 -15.08 0.18 7.48
N PRO A 50 -15.02 0.65 6.22
CA PRO A 50 -16.22 0.89 5.43
C PRO A 50 -16.97 -0.42 5.17
N GLY A 51 -18.19 -0.55 5.72
CA GLY A 51 -19.06 -1.70 5.48
C GLY A 51 -18.59 -3.02 6.11
N PHE A 52 -17.64 -2.99 7.03
CA PHE A 52 -17.12 -4.20 7.66
C PHE A 52 -18.18 -4.90 8.53
N ALA A 53 -18.37 -6.20 8.27
CA ALA A 53 -19.13 -7.11 9.11
C ALA A 53 -18.56 -8.52 8.94
N TYR A 54 -18.42 -9.26 10.05
CA TYR A 54 -17.91 -10.62 10.04
C TYR A 54 -18.79 -11.51 10.94
N SER A 55 -19.02 -12.76 10.54
CA SER A 55 -19.75 -13.74 11.35
C SER A 55 -19.10 -15.11 11.27
N THR A 56 -18.93 -15.78 12.41
CA THR A 56 -18.41 -17.16 12.46
C THR A 56 -19.48 -18.21 12.13
N GLY A 57 -20.76 -17.85 12.22
CA GLY A 57 -21.85 -18.82 12.39
C GLY A 57 -21.70 -19.65 13.69
N LEU A 58 -22.62 -20.59 13.92
CA LEU A 58 -22.55 -21.49 15.08
C LEU A 58 -21.43 -22.53 14.90
N GLN A 59 -20.49 -22.56 15.84
CA GLN A 59 -19.33 -23.47 15.84
C GLN A 59 -19.06 -24.02 17.25
N PRO A 60 -18.44 -25.20 17.39
CA PRO A 60 -18.21 -26.18 16.32
C PRO A 60 -19.51 -26.95 16.01
N SER A 61 -19.73 -27.25 14.73
CA SER A 61 -20.93 -27.99 14.30
C SER A 61 -21.06 -29.34 15.00
N GLY A 62 -22.26 -29.66 15.50
CA GLY A 62 -22.57 -30.92 16.18
C GLY A 62 -22.11 -31.01 17.64
N SER A 63 -21.44 -29.99 18.18
CA SER A 63 -21.08 -29.94 19.59
C SER A 63 -22.31 -29.68 20.49
N PRO A 64 -22.35 -30.23 21.72
CA PRO A 64 -23.37 -29.87 22.72
C PRO A 64 -23.24 -28.43 23.22
N VAL A 65 -22.10 -27.77 22.95
CA VAL A 65 -21.90 -26.34 23.20
C VAL A 65 -21.40 -25.69 21.92
N GLN A 66 -22.17 -24.75 21.40
CA GLN A 66 -21.84 -24.01 20.19
C GLN A 66 -21.97 -22.52 20.46
N ALA A 67 -21.12 -21.72 19.84
CA ALA A 67 -21.21 -20.27 19.88
C ALA A 67 -21.09 -19.70 18.46
N SER A 68 -21.75 -18.57 18.23
CA SER A 68 -21.54 -17.72 17.07
C SER A 68 -21.13 -16.34 17.51
N PHE A 69 -20.26 -15.70 16.75
CA PHE A 69 -19.79 -14.35 17.00
C PHE A 69 -20.00 -13.50 15.75
N ASP A 70 -20.68 -12.37 15.92
CA ASP A 70 -20.80 -11.34 14.90
C ASP A 70 -19.96 -10.14 15.34
N LEU A 71 -18.99 -9.78 14.51
CA LEU A 71 -18.06 -8.69 14.77
C LEU A 71 -18.39 -7.49 13.90
N THR A 72 -18.31 -6.33 14.53
CA THR A 72 -18.35 -5.02 13.88
C THR A 72 -17.11 -4.23 14.29
N ALA A 73 -16.68 -3.32 13.43
CA ALA A 73 -15.51 -2.50 13.68
C ALA A 73 -15.85 -1.04 13.39
N LYS A 74 -15.24 -0.15 14.15
CA LYS A 74 -15.29 1.30 13.92
C LYS A 74 -13.89 1.85 14.06
N GLY A 75 -13.58 2.86 13.27
CA GLY A 75 -12.28 3.50 13.35
C GLY A 75 -12.14 4.58 12.31
N VAL A 76 -11.07 5.34 12.45
CA VAL A 76 -10.75 6.47 11.62
C VAL A 76 -9.29 6.34 11.20
N ALA A 77 -9.04 6.56 9.92
CA ALA A 77 -7.73 6.81 9.35
C ALA A 77 -7.58 8.32 9.14
N THR A 78 -6.50 8.92 9.63
CA THR A 78 -6.20 10.34 9.43
C THR A 78 -4.87 10.52 8.73
N VAL A 79 -4.82 11.47 7.81
CA VAL A 79 -3.58 11.95 7.20
C VAL A 79 -3.48 13.44 7.48
N ASP A 80 -2.46 13.83 8.23
CA ASP A 80 -2.10 15.22 8.48
C ASP A 80 -0.84 15.55 7.69
N ALA A 81 -0.79 16.73 7.10
CA ALA A 81 0.40 17.27 6.46
C ALA A 81 0.48 18.78 6.66
N LYS A 82 1.68 19.34 6.52
CA LYS A 82 1.85 20.79 6.40
C LYS A 82 2.55 21.12 5.10
N ALA A 83 2.13 22.25 4.52
CA ALA A 83 2.72 22.81 3.32
C ALA A 83 3.11 24.27 3.55
N ALA A 84 4.02 24.78 2.71
CA ALA A 84 4.48 26.15 2.73
C ALA A 84 4.24 26.81 1.36
N PRO A 85 3.15 27.57 1.21
CA PRO A 85 2.91 28.34 -0.01
C PRO A 85 3.91 29.50 -0.11
N SER A 86 4.55 29.65 -1.27
CA SER A 86 5.52 30.71 -1.55
C SER A 86 5.33 31.30 -2.95
N GLY A 87 6.07 32.37 -3.27
CA GLY A 87 5.92 33.09 -4.53
C GLY A 87 4.78 34.11 -4.49
N SER A 88 3.87 34.05 -5.46
CA SER A 88 2.74 34.99 -5.56
C SER A 88 1.50 34.31 -6.15
N LYS A 89 0.33 34.92 -6.01
CA LYS A 89 -0.92 34.39 -6.58
C LYS A 89 -0.84 34.09 -8.09
N SER A 90 -0.09 34.88 -8.87
CA SER A 90 0.07 34.67 -10.32
C SER A 90 1.20 33.70 -10.70
N ALA A 91 2.04 33.33 -9.75
CA ALA A 91 3.15 32.39 -9.92
C ALA A 91 3.35 31.65 -8.59
N PRO A 92 2.38 30.80 -8.19
CA PRO A 92 2.40 30.17 -6.88
C PRO A 92 3.43 29.05 -6.87
N LYS A 93 3.94 28.78 -5.68
CA LYS A 93 4.76 27.61 -5.37
C LYS A 93 4.26 27.01 -4.07
N LEU A 94 4.43 25.71 -3.91
CA LEU A 94 4.03 25.01 -2.70
C LEU A 94 5.05 23.92 -2.41
N ASN A 95 5.63 23.97 -1.21
CA ASN A 95 6.56 22.94 -0.73
C ASN A 95 5.92 22.17 0.43
N GLY A 96 6.07 20.85 0.44
CA GLY A 96 5.77 20.05 1.61
C GLY A 96 6.75 20.40 2.72
N MET A 97 6.30 20.48 3.97
CA MET A 97 7.22 20.70 5.10
C MET A 97 7.77 19.34 5.56
N ALA A 98 9.05 19.10 5.36
CA ALA A 98 9.70 17.84 5.79
C ALA A 98 9.42 17.52 7.27
N GLY A 99 9.13 16.26 7.55
CA GLY A 99 8.82 15.70 8.87
C GLY A 99 7.46 16.11 9.46
N SER A 100 6.65 16.88 8.72
CA SER A 100 5.35 17.35 9.22
C SER A 100 4.19 16.40 8.91
N GLY A 101 4.40 15.41 8.04
CA GLY A 101 3.39 14.44 7.66
C GLY A 101 3.17 13.42 8.76
N LYS A 102 1.90 13.06 9.00
CA LYS A 102 1.52 11.99 9.92
C LYS A 102 0.36 11.20 9.35
N VAL A 103 0.53 9.89 9.28
CA VAL A 103 -0.56 8.95 9.06
C VAL A 103 -0.88 8.32 10.40
N ALA A 104 -2.16 8.28 10.76
CA ALA A 104 -2.60 7.66 12.00
C ALA A 104 -3.89 6.88 11.81
N LEU A 105 -4.07 5.87 12.66
CA LEU A 105 -5.26 5.04 12.70
C LEU A 105 -5.67 4.84 14.15
N SER A 106 -6.97 4.84 14.41
CA SER A 106 -7.52 4.54 15.73
C SER A 106 -8.92 3.94 15.60
N GLY A 107 -9.30 3.09 16.53
CA GLY A 107 -10.62 2.47 16.50
C GLY A 107 -10.79 1.34 17.50
N GLY A 108 -11.79 0.52 17.24
CA GLY A 108 -12.00 -0.69 18.00
C GLY A 108 -12.99 -1.66 17.36
N PHE A 109 -12.92 -2.91 17.84
CA PHE A 109 -13.84 -3.97 17.49
C PHE A 109 -14.89 -4.14 18.59
N SER A 110 -16.13 -4.35 18.19
CA SER A 110 -17.23 -4.74 19.06
C SER A 110 -17.81 -6.06 18.60
N MET A 111 -18.22 -6.89 19.54
CA MET A 111 -18.70 -8.24 19.27
C MET A 111 -20.08 -8.45 19.88
N VAL A 112 -20.93 -9.17 19.17
CA VAL A 112 -22.13 -9.80 19.73
C VAL A 112 -22.07 -11.29 19.42
N GLY A 113 -22.90 -12.09 20.08
CA GLY A 113 -22.85 -13.52 19.86
C GLY A 113 -24.07 -14.26 20.38
N ASN A 114 -24.23 -15.48 19.88
CA ASN A 114 -25.25 -16.41 20.33
C ASN A 114 -24.57 -17.66 20.89
N LEU A 115 -25.19 -18.24 21.91
CA LEU A 115 -24.76 -19.47 22.56
C LEU A 115 -25.88 -20.49 22.45
N LYS A 116 -25.50 -21.71 22.10
CA LYS A 116 -26.35 -22.89 22.12
C LYS A 116 -25.74 -23.94 23.03
N VAL A 117 -26.48 -24.35 24.07
CA VAL A 117 -26.08 -25.38 25.02
C VAL A 117 -27.15 -26.45 25.10
N ASP A 118 -26.73 -27.69 24.87
CA ASP A 118 -27.52 -28.90 25.00
C ASP A 118 -26.68 -29.98 25.70
N ILE A 119 -26.51 -29.80 27.01
CA ILE A 119 -25.76 -30.72 27.87
C ILE A 119 -26.73 -31.41 28.83
N ASN A 120 -26.66 -32.73 28.90
CA ASN A 120 -27.38 -33.51 29.92
C ASN A 120 -27.11 -32.96 31.33
N MET A 121 -28.18 -32.77 32.11
CA MET A 121 -28.18 -32.19 33.47
C MET A 121 -28.13 -30.67 33.57
N LEU A 122 -28.11 -29.94 32.44
CA LEU A 122 -28.33 -28.49 32.42
C LEU A 122 -29.59 -28.15 31.62
N PRO A 123 -30.29 -27.04 31.96
CA PRO A 123 -31.34 -26.52 31.09
C PRO A 123 -30.78 -26.20 29.71
N PRO A 124 -31.47 -26.56 28.60
CA PRO A 124 -31.03 -26.17 27.27
C PRO A 124 -31.08 -24.65 27.12
N TYR A 125 -30.15 -24.10 26.36
CA TYR A 125 -30.10 -22.68 26.04
C TYR A 125 -29.85 -22.49 24.54
N ASP A 126 -30.56 -21.54 23.94
CA ASP A 126 -30.36 -21.11 22.55
C ASP A 126 -30.74 -19.62 22.48
N GLY A 127 -29.74 -18.75 22.42
CA GLY A 127 -29.98 -17.31 22.48
C GLY A 127 -28.71 -16.46 22.60
N PRO A 128 -28.84 -15.13 22.79
CA PRO A 128 -27.72 -14.20 22.79
C PRO A 128 -26.80 -14.38 24.02
N ILE A 129 -25.57 -13.88 23.96
CA ILE A 129 -24.63 -13.82 25.09
C ILE A 129 -24.61 -12.39 25.67
N PRO A 130 -25.30 -12.10 26.78
CA PRO A 130 -25.33 -10.76 27.35
C PRO A 130 -23.96 -10.32 27.84
N GLY A 131 -23.62 -9.04 27.66
CA GLY A 131 -22.35 -8.48 28.13
C GLY A 131 -21.25 -8.49 27.09
N LEU A 132 -21.34 -9.35 26.07
CA LEU A 132 -20.37 -9.42 24.98
C LEU A 132 -20.30 -8.12 24.16
N ASP A 133 -21.43 -7.42 24.04
CA ASP A 133 -21.57 -6.10 23.43
C ASP A 133 -20.78 -4.98 24.15
N ASN A 134 -20.34 -5.23 25.38
CA ASN A 134 -19.52 -4.30 26.16
C ASN A 134 -18.01 -4.57 26.01
N VAL A 135 -17.63 -5.60 25.26
CA VAL A 135 -16.23 -5.88 24.93
C VAL A 135 -15.81 -4.99 23.78
N GLU A 136 -14.83 -4.13 24.06
CA GLU A 136 -14.19 -3.26 23.07
C GLU A 136 -12.71 -3.61 22.99
N ILE A 137 -12.25 -3.96 21.80
CA ILE A 137 -10.83 -4.21 21.50
C ILE A 137 -10.31 -2.96 20.82
N ALA A 138 -9.76 -2.03 21.60
CA ALA A 138 -9.24 -0.76 21.09
C ALA A 138 -7.84 -0.91 20.51
N PHE A 139 -7.52 -0.10 19.51
CA PHE A 139 -6.19 -0.02 18.91
C PHE A 139 -5.89 1.41 18.44
N GLU A 140 -4.61 1.75 18.36
CA GLU A 140 -4.12 3.01 17.83
C GLU A 140 -2.71 2.84 17.24
N GLY A 141 -2.40 3.59 16.19
CA GLY A 141 -1.09 3.58 15.55
C GLY A 141 -0.83 4.89 14.80
N SER A 142 0.43 5.28 14.69
CA SER A 142 0.81 6.43 13.85
C SER A 142 2.24 6.33 13.35
N THR A 143 2.46 6.75 12.10
CA THR A 143 3.77 6.86 11.46
C THR A 143 3.95 8.26 10.87
N ALA A 144 5.12 8.85 11.05
CA ALA A 144 5.47 10.12 10.42
C ALA A 144 5.99 9.92 8.99
N PHE A 145 5.79 10.91 8.11
CA PHE A 145 6.32 10.90 6.75
C PHE A 145 6.63 12.33 6.27
N ASP A 146 7.34 12.43 5.15
CA ASP A 146 7.58 13.70 4.46
C ASP A 146 6.45 13.97 3.45
N PRO A 147 5.67 15.07 3.60
CA PRO A 147 4.60 15.38 2.67
C PRO A 147 5.10 15.61 1.25
N PHE A 148 4.22 15.28 0.29
CA PHE A 148 4.42 15.48 -1.16
C PHE A 148 5.48 14.59 -1.82
N SER A 149 5.99 13.57 -1.13
CA SER A 149 6.75 12.48 -1.77
C SER A 149 5.80 11.57 -2.57
N ILE A 150 5.31 12.06 -3.71
CA ILE A 150 4.33 11.39 -4.58
C ILE A 150 4.85 10.02 -5.02
N GLY A 151 4.00 9.00 -4.97
CA GLY A 151 4.34 7.61 -5.30
C GLY A 151 5.16 6.89 -4.21
N THR A 152 5.56 7.57 -3.15
CA THR A 152 6.19 6.93 -1.99
C THR A 152 5.13 6.59 -0.95
N GLY A 153 4.92 5.29 -0.72
CA GLY A 153 3.98 4.81 0.29
C GLY A 153 4.56 4.92 1.70
N VAL A 154 3.70 5.23 2.67
CA VAL A 154 3.97 5.10 4.10
C VAL A 154 2.96 4.14 4.72
N THR A 155 3.45 3.23 5.55
CA THR A 155 2.61 2.27 6.27
C THR A 155 2.58 2.60 7.76
N THR A 156 1.37 2.55 8.32
CA THR A 156 1.12 2.67 9.76
C THR A 156 0.45 1.40 10.25
N GLN A 157 0.98 0.83 11.31
CA GLN A 157 0.45 -0.38 11.94
C GLN A 157 0.10 -0.11 13.41
N ALA A 158 -1.04 -0.62 13.85
CA ALA A 158 -1.40 -0.75 15.26
C ALA A 158 -1.39 -2.23 15.63
N LEU A 159 -0.46 -2.63 16.50
CA LEU A 159 -0.41 -3.97 17.05
C LEU A 159 -1.48 -4.12 18.14
N ILE A 160 -2.23 -5.21 18.09
CA ILE A 160 -3.19 -5.57 19.14
C ILE A 160 -2.51 -6.66 19.97
N PRO A 161 -2.05 -6.34 21.20
CA PRO A 161 -1.29 -7.29 21.99
C PRO A 161 -2.15 -8.49 22.39
N PRO A 162 -1.55 -9.68 22.54
CA PRO A 162 -2.26 -10.82 23.08
C PRO A 162 -2.79 -10.51 24.47
N VAL A 163 -4.07 -10.80 24.69
CA VAL A 163 -4.71 -10.52 25.96
C VAL A 163 -5.91 -11.42 26.16
N ARG A 164 -6.03 -11.96 27.37
CA ARG A 164 -7.28 -12.57 27.84
C ARG A 164 -8.24 -11.47 28.27
N LEU A 165 -9.37 -11.37 27.58
CA LEU A 165 -10.41 -10.40 27.89
C LEU A 165 -11.16 -10.80 29.18
N PRO A 166 -11.85 -9.86 29.84
CA PRO A 166 -12.64 -10.18 31.01
C PRO A 166 -13.68 -11.28 30.73
N ASP A 167 -13.73 -12.28 31.60
CA ASP A 167 -14.67 -13.39 31.48
C ASP A 167 -16.13 -12.91 31.46
N ILE A 168 -16.92 -13.40 30.51
CA ILE A 168 -18.34 -13.05 30.36
C ILE A 168 -19.21 -14.16 30.97
N PRO A 169 -20.04 -13.88 31.99
CA PRO A 169 -20.90 -14.90 32.58
C PRO A 169 -21.86 -15.52 31.56
N LEU A 170 -22.05 -16.84 31.61
CA LEU A 170 -22.98 -17.51 30.70
C LEU A 170 -24.45 -17.18 31.05
N PRO A 171 -25.32 -17.04 30.03
CA PRO A 171 -26.74 -16.77 30.24
C PRO A 171 -27.52 -17.99 30.73
N GLY A 172 -28.82 -17.81 30.98
CA GLY A 172 -29.73 -18.93 31.26
C GLY A 172 -29.49 -19.65 32.59
N ASN A 173 -28.81 -19.01 33.55
CA ASN A 173 -28.34 -19.62 34.80
C ASN A 173 -27.35 -20.79 34.58
N ILE A 174 -26.70 -20.85 33.43
CA ILE A 174 -25.63 -21.82 33.19
C ILE A 174 -24.43 -21.37 34.03
N PRO A 175 -23.98 -22.17 35.00
CA PRO A 175 -22.86 -21.78 35.86
C PRO A 175 -21.56 -21.83 35.05
N GLY A 176 -20.96 -20.68 34.74
CA GLY A 176 -19.79 -20.65 33.87
C GLY A 176 -19.47 -19.28 33.26
N SER A 177 -18.52 -19.26 32.34
CA SER A 177 -18.12 -18.07 31.58
C SER A 177 -17.71 -18.41 30.14
N LEU A 178 -17.92 -17.45 29.25
CA LEU A 178 -17.21 -17.33 27.98
C LEU A 178 -15.86 -16.66 28.25
N VAL A 179 -14.79 -17.31 27.80
CA VAL A 179 -13.42 -16.79 27.82
C VAL A 179 -13.03 -16.43 26.40
N LEU A 180 -12.48 -15.24 26.20
CA LEU A 180 -12.00 -14.76 24.91
C LEU A 180 -10.54 -14.35 25.06
N GLU A 181 -9.70 -14.89 24.19
CA GLU A 181 -8.28 -14.54 24.11
C GLU A 181 -7.98 -13.95 22.74
N ILE A 182 -7.32 -12.79 22.74
CA ILE A 182 -6.68 -12.24 21.54
C ILE A 182 -5.32 -12.87 21.42
N GLU A 183 -5.01 -13.42 20.25
CA GLU A 183 -3.77 -14.14 19.98
C GLU A 183 -2.69 -13.24 19.38
N ASP A 184 -1.44 -13.72 19.47
CA ASP A 184 -0.29 -13.13 18.78
C ASP A 184 -0.53 -13.00 17.28
N GLY A 185 0.03 -11.94 16.69
CA GLY A 185 -0.14 -11.63 15.27
C GLY A 185 -1.40 -10.84 14.92
N SER A 186 -2.14 -10.34 15.92
CA SER A 186 -3.27 -9.44 15.69
C SER A 186 -2.79 -8.00 15.44
N PHE A 187 -3.21 -7.37 14.35
CA PHE A 187 -2.87 -5.99 13.98
C PHE A 187 -3.89 -5.35 13.04
N VAL A 188 -3.88 -4.02 13.00
CA VAL A 188 -4.58 -3.19 12.00
C VAL A 188 -3.55 -2.35 11.28
N GLU A 189 -3.67 -2.23 9.96
CA GLU A 189 -2.71 -1.50 9.14
C GLU A 189 -3.41 -0.58 8.13
N ILE A 190 -2.81 0.59 7.91
CA ILE A 190 -3.11 1.43 6.75
C ILE A 190 -1.83 1.78 6.01
N GLY A 191 -1.88 1.68 4.68
CA GLY A 191 -0.91 2.30 3.78
C GLY A 191 -1.48 3.58 3.21
N PHE A 192 -0.68 4.63 3.10
CA PHE A 192 -1.03 5.86 2.40
C PHE A 192 0.02 6.17 1.33
N THR A 193 -0.42 6.45 0.11
CA THR A 193 0.46 6.86 -0.99
C THR A 193 -0.08 8.13 -1.61
N GLY A 194 0.68 9.23 -1.51
CA GLY A 194 0.32 10.48 -2.19
C GLY A 194 0.31 10.30 -3.71
N THR A 195 -0.77 10.70 -4.37
CA THR A 195 -0.94 10.60 -5.82
C THR A 195 -0.86 11.95 -6.51
N CYS A 196 -1.23 13.03 -5.83
CA CYS A 196 -1.14 14.38 -6.36
C CYS A 196 -0.96 15.42 -5.25
N ALA A 197 -0.09 16.41 -5.46
CA ALA A 197 -0.07 17.66 -4.70
C ALA A 197 -0.04 18.83 -5.67
N ALA A 198 -0.93 19.82 -5.49
CA ALA A 198 -1.06 20.93 -6.43
C ALA A 198 -1.44 22.27 -5.75
N ILE A 199 -1.09 23.39 -6.39
CA ILE A 199 -1.51 24.76 -6.00
C ILE A 199 -1.92 25.59 -7.22
N ASP A 200 -3.07 26.26 -7.17
CA ASP A 200 -3.57 27.13 -8.26
C ASP A 200 -3.45 28.64 -7.97
N GLY A 201 -2.93 28.98 -6.78
CA GLY A 201 -2.74 30.35 -6.30
C GLY A 201 -3.85 30.84 -5.38
N THR A 202 -4.97 30.13 -5.28
CA THR A 202 -6.01 30.33 -4.27
C THR A 202 -6.16 29.14 -3.35
N ASP A 203 -5.98 27.93 -3.87
CA ASP A 203 -6.21 26.69 -3.15
C ASP A 203 -5.03 25.74 -3.33
N VAL A 204 -4.85 24.90 -2.32
CA VAL A 204 -3.94 23.75 -2.31
C VAL A 204 -4.76 22.48 -2.29
N ALA A 205 -4.34 21.50 -3.08
CA ALA A 205 -4.88 20.14 -3.06
C ALA A 205 -3.77 19.13 -2.74
N TYR A 206 -4.08 18.15 -1.91
CA TYR A 206 -3.25 16.98 -1.68
C TYR A 206 -4.11 15.72 -1.65
N GLU A 207 -3.87 14.83 -2.60
CA GLU A 207 -4.63 13.60 -2.79
C GLU A 207 -3.72 12.39 -2.64
N GLY A 208 -4.28 11.29 -2.16
CA GLY A 208 -3.58 10.03 -2.06
C GLY A 208 -4.51 8.85 -1.84
N ASP A 209 -3.98 7.65 -1.99
CA ASP A 209 -4.73 6.42 -1.81
C ASP A 209 -4.45 5.81 -0.43
N ILE A 210 -5.51 5.38 0.26
CA ILE A 210 -5.47 4.64 1.51
C ILE A 210 -5.77 3.17 1.24
N VAL A 211 -4.81 2.30 1.53
CA VAL A 211 -4.96 0.84 1.50
C VAL A 211 -5.13 0.34 2.92
N ARG A 212 -6.15 -0.50 3.18
CA ARG A 212 -6.44 -1.06 4.50
C ARG A 212 -6.05 -2.53 4.57
N GLY A 213 -5.45 -2.93 5.67
CA GLY A 213 -5.09 -4.32 5.94
C GLY A 213 -5.10 -4.64 7.43
N GLY A 214 -4.80 -5.90 7.74
CA GLY A 214 -4.69 -6.37 9.11
C GLY A 214 -5.30 -7.74 9.31
N SER A 215 -5.16 -8.24 10.52
CA SER A 215 -5.69 -9.53 10.95
C SER A 215 -6.04 -9.45 12.43
N LEU A 216 -7.20 -10.00 12.81
CA LEU A 216 -7.57 -10.16 14.21
C LEU A 216 -7.80 -11.64 14.50
N LEU A 217 -7.01 -12.20 15.41
CA LEU A 217 -7.06 -13.61 15.79
C LEU A 217 -7.71 -13.73 17.17
N ILE A 218 -8.81 -14.48 17.25
CA ILE A 218 -9.57 -14.68 18.49
C ILE A 218 -9.71 -16.16 18.79
N GLN A 219 -9.39 -16.54 20.02
CA GLN A 219 -9.56 -17.87 20.57
C GLN A 219 -10.66 -17.87 21.65
N PRO A 220 -11.90 -18.23 21.28
CA PRO A 220 -13.00 -18.39 22.23
C PRO A 220 -13.01 -19.77 22.92
N SER A 221 -13.39 -19.81 24.19
CA SER A 221 -13.75 -21.05 24.88
C SER A 221 -14.91 -20.84 25.87
N ILE A 222 -15.68 -21.91 26.14
CA ILE A 222 -16.80 -21.89 27.08
C ILE A 222 -16.45 -22.75 28.29
N GLU A 223 -16.37 -22.14 29.47
CA GLU A 223 -16.15 -22.83 30.75
C GLU A 223 -17.47 -23.03 31.48
N ILE A 224 -17.86 -24.28 31.76
CA ILE A 224 -19.08 -24.62 32.50
C ILE A 224 -18.71 -25.37 33.79
N LYS A 225 -19.16 -24.83 34.93
CA LYS A 225 -19.00 -25.42 36.27
C LYS A 225 -20.12 -26.42 36.53
N VAL A 226 -19.83 -27.70 36.29
CA VAL A 226 -20.81 -28.77 36.53
C VAL A 226 -20.74 -29.19 38.00
N PRO A 227 -21.87 -29.22 38.74
CA PRO A 227 -21.90 -29.74 40.10
C PRO A 227 -21.27 -31.15 40.15
N LEU A 228 -20.42 -31.40 41.14
CA LEU A 228 -19.70 -32.67 41.37
C LEU A 228 -18.57 -33.02 40.37
N VAL A 229 -18.61 -32.51 39.12
CA VAL A 229 -17.61 -32.86 38.09
C VAL A 229 -16.53 -31.78 37.93
N GLY A 230 -16.78 -30.56 38.42
CA GLY A 230 -15.86 -29.42 38.30
C GLY A 230 -16.07 -28.61 37.04
N THR A 231 -15.10 -27.77 36.68
CA THR A 231 -15.13 -26.96 35.46
C THR A 231 -14.83 -27.84 34.25
N LYS A 232 -15.71 -27.83 33.25
CA LYS A 232 -15.46 -28.37 31.92
C LYS A 232 -15.27 -27.22 30.93
N THR A 233 -14.23 -27.30 30.13
CA THR A 233 -13.97 -26.35 29.05
C THR A 233 -14.42 -26.97 27.72
N PHE A 234 -15.14 -26.19 26.94
CA PHE A 234 -15.55 -26.51 25.58
C PHE A 234 -14.83 -25.54 24.65
N GLU A 235 -13.89 -26.08 23.88
CA GLU A 235 -13.16 -25.31 22.88
C GLU A 235 -14.08 -24.92 21.73
N ILE A 236 -14.08 -23.63 21.40
CA ILE A 236 -14.71 -23.13 20.18
C ILE A 236 -13.58 -22.87 19.18
N PRO A 237 -13.73 -23.25 17.89
CA PRO A 237 -12.65 -23.06 16.92
C PRO A 237 -12.17 -21.61 16.90
N LYS A 238 -10.84 -21.44 16.96
CA LYS A 238 -10.22 -20.14 16.72
C LYS A 238 -10.65 -19.61 15.35
N PHE A 239 -10.80 -18.31 15.23
CA PHE A 239 -11.13 -17.68 13.96
C PHE A 239 -10.25 -16.47 13.70
N THR A 240 -9.99 -16.24 12.42
CA THR A 240 -9.21 -15.11 11.91
C THR A 240 -10.14 -14.21 11.13
N VAL A 241 -10.07 -12.92 11.44
CA VAL A 241 -10.80 -11.87 10.75
C VAL A 241 -9.80 -11.15 9.86
N ASP A 242 -9.98 -11.30 8.54
CA ASP A 242 -9.21 -10.57 7.54
C ASP A 242 -9.72 -9.12 7.46
N LEU A 243 -8.80 -8.16 7.56
CA LEU A 243 -9.07 -6.72 7.51
C LEU A 243 -8.59 -6.08 6.20
N ALA A 244 -8.36 -6.88 5.15
CA ALA A 244 -8.15 -6.39 3.80
C ALA A 244 -9.45 -5.80 3.21
N LEU A 245 -9.65 -4.48 3.39
CA LEU A 245 -10.88 -3.77 2.98
C LEU A 245 -10.72 -2.97 1.68
N GLY A 246 -9.61 -3.16 0.97
CA GLY A 246 -9.33 -2.51 -0.31
C GLY A 246 -8.80 -1.09 -0.17
N THR A 247 -8.96 -0.33 -1.24
CA THR A 247 -8.36 1.00 -1.42
C THR A 247 -9.44 2.07 -1.56
N THR A 248 -9.22 3.22 -0.94
CA THR A 248 -10.02 4.44 -1.16
C THR A 248 -9.11 5.61 -1.47
N ASN A 249 -9.63 6.59 -2.21
CA ASN A 249 -8.94 7.85 -2.42
C ASN A 249 -9.31 8.84 -1.30
N LEU A 250 -8.31 9.53 -0.78
CA LEU A 250 -8.43 10.61 0.19
C LEU A 250 -7.99 11.92 -0.47
N ALA A 251 -8.85 12.92 -0.44
CA ALA A 251 -8.56 14.27 -0.93
C ALA A 251 -8.56 15.28 0.22
N MET A 252 -7.51 16.10 0.28
CA MET A 252 -7.32 17.18 1.25
C MET A 252 -7.20 18.51 0.51
N SER A 253 -7.73 19.58 1.08
CA SER A 253 -7.58 20.92 0.52
C SER A 253 -7.49 22.01 1.58
N ALA A 254 -6.88 23.14 1.23
CA ALA A 254 -6.80 24.33 2.08
C ALA A 254 -6.67 25.61 1.24
N GLU A 255 -7.28 26.70 1.70
CA GLU A 255 -7.20 28.03 1.06
C GLU A 255 -5.88 28.73 1.39
N VAL A 256 -5.27 29.37 0.38
CA VAL A 256 -4.03 30.14 0.49
C VAL A 256 -4.34 31.62 0.70
N SER A 257 -4.29 32.08 1.96
CA SER A 257 -4.48 33.49 2.27
C SER A 257 -3.20 34.34 2.12
N THR A 258 -2.03 33.71 2.26
CA THR A 258 -0.73 34.40 2.32
C THR A 258 0.37 33.53 1.71
N PHE A 259 1.35 34.16 1.05
CA PHE A 259 2.56 33.51 0.55
C PHE A 259 3.76 33.92 1.40
N GLY A 260 4.58 32.95 1.81
CA GLY A 260 5.79 33.16 2.63
C GLY A 260 7.07 32.74 1.93
N LEU A 261 8.11 32.44 2.72
CA LEU A 261 9.30 31.76 2.23
C LEU A 261 9.02 30.27 1.95
N PRO A 262 9.71 29.65 0.98
CA PRO A 262 9.62 28.21 0.76
C PRO A 262 10.16 27.44 1.97
N ALA A 263 9.52 26.31 2.29
CA ALA A 263 10.05 25.35 3.25
C ALA A 263 11.03 24.36 2.58
N SER A 264 11.78 23.63 3.40
CA SER A 264 12.52 22.46 2.94
C SER A 264 11.56 21.27 2.75
N GLY A 265 11.44 20.80 1.52
CA GLY A 265 10.70 19.59 1.14
C GLY A 265 10.27 19.62 -0.32
N ASP A 266 9.58 18.57 -0.75
CA ASP A 266 9.20 18.36 -2.15
C ASP A 266 8.27 19.47 -2.66
N GLU A 267 8.51 19.94 -3.89
CA GLU A 267 7.69 20.99 -4.54
C GLU A 267 6.50 20.32 -5.25
N ALA A 268 5.30 20.79 -4.96
CA ALA A 268 4.07 20.38 -5.63
C ALA A 268 3.95 21.00 -7.03
N LYS A 269 3.10 20.42 -7.89
CA LYS A 269 2.83 21.00 -9.21
C LYS A 269 2.01 22.29 -9.11
N VAL A 270 2.18 23.19 -10.08
CA VAL A 270 1.29 24.34 -10.27
C VAL A 270 0.08 23.91 -11.08
N GLY A 271 -1.12 24.28 -10.63
CA GLY A 271 -2.40 23.91 -11.23
C GLY A 271 -3.28 23.10 -10.27
N THR A 272 -4.09 22.21 -10.82
CA THR A 272 -5.05 21.37 -10.10
C THR A 272 -4.63 19.89 -10.11
N CYS A 273 -5.21 19.10 -9.20
CA CYS A 273 -5.12 17.63 -9.29
C CYS A 273 -6.03 17.06 -10.39
N GLU A 274 -7.02 17.82 -10.83
CA GLU A 274 -7.84 17.53 -12.01
C GLU A 274 -7.04 17.80 -13.30
N GLY A 275 -6.66 16.75 -14.04
CA GLY A 275 -6.04 16.87 -15.36
C GLY A 275 -4.90 15.86 -15.61
N ASP A 276 -5.20 14.89 -16.48
CA ASP A 276 -4.33 13.99 -17.26
C ASP A 276 -3.04 13.44 -16.65
N GLY A 277 -3.09 12.15 -16.26
CA GLY A 277 -2.02 11.18 -16.49
C GLY A 277 -0.75 11.29 -15.64
N ALA A 278 -0.31 10.16 -15.09
CA ALA A 278 1.03 10.00 -14.56
C ALA A 278 2.08 10.39 -15.62
N GLY A 279 2.82 11.47 -15.39
CA GLY A 279 3.91 11.92 -16.27
C GLY A 279 4.79 12.94 -15.55
N GLY A 280 6.01 12.52 -15.20
CA GLY A 280 6.93 13.28 -14.35
C GLY A 280 7.83 14.30 -15.05
N GLY A 281 8.93 14.63 -14.36
CA GLY A 281 10.14 15.19 -14.96
C GLY A 281 10.24 16.71 -15.04
N GLY A 282 10.59 17.37 -13.92
CA GLY A 282 11.02 18.77 -13.89
C GLY A 282 12.50 18.95 -14.30
N GLY A 283 12.82 18.68 -15.57
CA GLY A 283 14.12 19.02 -16.17
C GLY A 283 14.14 20.46 -16.68
N SER A 284 14.94 21.30 -16.04
CA SER A 284 15.15 22.70 -16.44
C SER A 284 15.89 22.81 -17.77
N SER A 285 15.32 23.49 -18.77
CA SER A 285 16.16 24.14 -19.80
C SER A 285 15.49 25.37 -20.40
N SER A 286 16.35 26.36 -20.59
CA SER A 286 16.13 27.76 -20.87
C SER A 286 15.98 28.09 -22.36
N SER A 287 14.99 28.94 -22.66
CA SER A 287 14.99 30.05 -23.64
C SER A 287 15.97 30.06 -24.83
N SER A 288 15.42 30.13 -26.05
CA SER A 288 15.80 31.07 -27.15
C SER A 288 14.88 30.82 -28.37
N SER A 289 13.87 31.66 -28.60
CA SER A 289 13.86 32.87 -29.45
C SER A 289 13.73 32.65 -30.98
N SER A 290 12.65 33.22 -31.51
CA SER A 290 12.51 33.96 -32.79
C SER A 290 12.54 33.25 -34.16
N SER A 291 11.33 33.14 -34.72
CA SER A 291 10.86 33.69 -36.03
C SER A 291 11.57 33.35 -37.36
N SER A 292 10.75 32.88 -38.31
CA SER A 292 10.41 33.54 -39.60
C SER A 292 10.51 32.66 -40.86
N SER A 293 9.51 32.86 -41.71
CA SER A 293 9.23 32.31 -43.03
C SER A 293 10.25 32.68 -44.12
N GLY A 294 10.51 31.78 -45.08
CA GLY A 294 11.20 32.14 -46.32
C GLY A 294 11.34 31.01 -47.34
N THR A 295 10.77 31.23 -48.52
CA THR A 295 10.72 30.40 -49.74
C THR A 295 12.03 30.26 -50.51
N GLY A 296 12.24 29.10 -51.14
CA GLY A 296 12.73 28.88 -52.52
C GLY A 296 14.10 29.44 -52.97
N GLY A 297 14.98 28.59 -53.51
CA GLY A 297 16.14 29.06 -54.26
C GLY A 297 17.16 27.98 -54.64
N THR A 298 17.27 27.74 -55.94
CA THR A 298 18.17 26.87 -56.70
C THR A 298 19.66 27.23 -56.65
N GLY A 299 20.52 26.20 -56.67
CA GLY A 299 21.72 26.09 -57.50
C GLY A 299 23.04 26.66 -56.98
N GLY A 300 24.11 25.84 -57.00
CA GLY A 300 25.49 26.34 -56.92
C GLY A 300 26.52 25.34 -56.43
N SER A 301 27.24 24.75 -57.37
CA SER A 301 28.37 23.81 -57.20
C SER A 301 29.49 24.30 -56.30
N GLY A 302 30.09 23.39 -55.52
CA GLY A 302 31.31 23.62 -54.75
C GLY A 302 32.02 22.30 -54.39
N THR A 303 33.18 22.12 -54.99
CA THR A 303 34.01 20.92 -55.09
C THR A 303 34.82 20.60 -53.82
N GLY A 304 35.02 19.32 -53.53
CA GLY A 304 36.31 18.78 -53.05
C GLY A 304 36.51 18.63 -51.53
N GLY A 305 36.44 17.39 -51.04
CA GLY A 305 36.85 17.04 -49.68
C GLY A 305 36.89 15.53 -49.48
N SER A 306 38.00 14.91 -49.84
CA SER A 306 38.31 13.50 -49.70
C SER A 306 38.31 13.09 -48.22
N GLY A 307 37.38 12.22 -47.81
CA GLY A 307 37.33 11.58 -46.50
C GLY A 307 37.05 10.10 -46.64
N ALA A 308 38.05 9.28 -46.35
CA ALA A 308 38.02 7.83 -46.45
C ALA A 308 37.33 7.19 -45.24
N GLY A 309 36.54 6.14 -45.50
CA GLY A 309 36.39 4.98 -44.61
C GLY A 309 35.32 5.09 -43.51
N GLY A 310 34.29 4.24 -43.61
CA GLY A 310 33.38 3.98 -42.49
C GLY A 310 32.05 3.40 -42.94
N SER A 311 32.03 2.10 -43.24
CA SER A 311 30.82 1.33 -43.53
C SER A 311 29.86 1.36 -42.33
N GLY A 312 28.64 1.85 -42.53
CA GLY A 312 27.56 1.83 -41.54
C GLY A 312 26.23 1.64 -42.24
N GLY A 313 26.01 0.46 -42.81
CA GLY A 313 24.71 0.05 -43.29
C GLY A 313 23.84 -0.29 -42.09
N SER A 314 22.95 0.63 -41.71
CA SER A 314 21.82 0.32 -40.84
C SER A 314 20.58 0.38 -41.72
N GLY A 315 20.14 -0.79 -42.18
CA GLY A 315 18.86 -0.92 -42.86
C GLY A 315 17.75 -0.56 -41.90
N GLY A 316 16.79 0.26 -42.34
CA GLY A 316 15.55 0.48 -41.63
C GLY A 316 14.77 -0.83 -41.57
N GLY A 317 15.02 -1.62 -40.54
CA GLY A 317 14.07 -2.63 -40.08
C GLY A 317 12.79 -1.96 -39.61
N PRO A 318 11.65 -2.67 -39.60
CA PRO A 318 10.43 -2.14 -39.03
C PRO A 318 10.72 -1.72 -37.57
N ALA A 319 10.48 -0.45 -37.27
CA ALA A 319 10.56 0.04 -35.89
C ALA A 319 9.58 -0.80 -35.06
N CYS A 320 10.09 -1.50 -34.05
CA CYS A 320 9.22 -2.10 -33.04
C CYS A 320 8.36 -0.98 -32.45
N ASN A 321 7.09 -1.26 -32.19
CA ASN A 321 6.25 -0.33 -31.46
C ASN A 321 6.99 -0.02 -30.16
N GLU A 322 7.28 1.26 -29.90
CA GLU A 322 8.12 1.63 -28.77
C GLU A 322 7.51 1.07 -27.49
N ASP A 323 8.34 0.38 -26.71
CA ASP A 323 7.95 -0.26 -25.46
C ASP A 323 7.26 0.77 -24.54
N LEU A 324 6.24 0.33 -23.80
CA LEU A 324 5.44 1.19 -22.93
C LEU A 324 6.22 1.62 -21.68
N ASN A 325 7.34 0.95 -21.37
CA ASN A 325 8.19 1.25 -20.22
C ASN A 325 9.48 1.98 -20.65
N PRO A 326 10.02 2.89 -19.82
CA PRO A 326 11.28 3.55 -20.12
C PRO A 326 12.46 2.57 -20.05
N GLU A 327 13.09 2.30 -21.19
CA GLU A 327 14.42 1.68 -21.25
C GLU A 327 15.49 2.65 -20.66
N PRO A 328 16.53 2.14 -19.96
CA PRO A 328 16.89 0.74 -19.84
C PRO A 328 16.24 0.06 -18.63
N ASN A 329 15.54 -1.05 -18.82
CA ASN A 329 15.13 -1.95 -17.73
C ASN A 329 15.89 -3.30 -17.74
N ASN A 330 16.88 -3.41 -18.62
CA ASN A 330 17.65 -4.60 -18.96
C ASN A 330 18.64 -5.17 -17.92
N THR A 331 18.73 -4.58 -16.72
CA THR A 331 19.62 -5.07 -15.66
C THR A 331 18.91 -5.14 -14.33
N LYS A 332 19.51 -5.87 -13.38
CA LYS A 332 19.04 -5.91 -12.00
C LYS A 332 18.82 -4.54 -11.37
N ASP A 333 19.77 -3.63 -11.57
CA ASP A 333 19.75 -2.32 -10.94
C ASP A 333 18.78 -1.35 -11.64
N THR A 334 18.42 -1.65 -12.89
CA THR A 334 17.52 -0.85 -13.70
C THR A 334 16.13 -1.45 -13.86
N ALA A 335 15.85 -2.58 -13.19
CA ALA A 335 14.58 -3.27 -13.21
C ALA A 335 13.39 -2.31 -13.03
N THR A 336 12.35 -2.48 -13.84
CA THR A 336 11.08 -1.80 -13.63
C THR A 336 10.46 -2.26 -12.31
N LYS A 337 10.38 -1.35 -11.33
CA LYS A 337 9.82 -1.67 -10.01
C LYS A 337 8.30 -1.77 -10.09
N ILE A 338 7.78 -2.93 -9.73
CA ILE A 338 6.36 -3.21 -9.62
C ILE A 338 5.91 -2.98 -8.18
N THR A 339 4.97 -2.06 -7.98
CA THR A 339 4.41 -1.73 -6.65
C THR A 339 3.22 -2.61 -6.28
N THR A 340 2.69 -3.41 -7.21
CA THR A 340 1.61 -4.35 -6.94
C THR A 340 2.10 -5.43 -5.97
N ASN A 341 1.43 -5.54 -4.81
CA ASN A 341 1.65 -6.65 -3.89
C ASN A 341 0.90 -7.88 -4.42
N ILE A 342 1.57 -9.03 -4.43
CA ILE A 342 0.96 -10.29 -4.84
C ILE A 342 0.74 -11.13 -3.57
N SER A 343 -0.50 -11.42 -3.19
CA SER A 343 -0.84 -12.24 -2.03
C SER A 343 -1.45 -13.58 -2.45
N CYS A 344 -1.23 -14.63 -1.65
CA CYS A 344 -1.97 -15.89 -1.74
C CYS A 344 -3.31 -15.84 -0.99
N SER A 345 -3.56 -14.80 -0.18
CA SER A 345 -4.82 -14.62 0.54
C SER A 345 -5.12 -13.13 0.77
N PRO A 346 -6.14 -12.54 0.11
CA PRO A 346 -6.84 -13.13 -1.03
C PRO A 346 -5.86 -13.36 -2.20
N LEU A 347 -6.17 -14.32 -3.06
CA LEU A 347 -5.36 -14.56 -4.24
C LEU A 347 -5.38 -13.33 -5.15
N THR A 348 -4.22 -12.73 -5.41
CA THR A 348 -4.09 -11.61 -6.35
C THR A 348 -3.27 -11.99 -7.58
N GLU A 349 -3.56 -11.35 -8.70
CA GLU A 349 -2.92 -11.55 -9.99
C GLU A 349 -2.35 -10.20 -10.48
N ASP A 350 -1.11 -10.19 -10.99
CA ASP A 350 -0.52 -9.06 -11.71
C ASP A 350 -0.23 -9.48 -13.15
N THR A 351 -0.67 -8.69 -14.13
CA THR A 351 -0.46 -8.97 -15.56
C THR A 351 0.42 -7.90 -16.16
N ARG A 352 1.37 -8.32 -17.00
CA ARG A 352 2.27 -7.43 -17.73
C ARG A 352 2.28 -7.77 -19.21
N VAL A 353 2.51 -6.74 -20.01
CA VAL A 353 2.73 -6.81 -21.45
C VAL A 353 3.91 -5.92 -21.79
N GLY A 354 4.69 -6.30 -22.79
CA GLY A 354 5.82 -5.52 -23.29
C GLY A 354 6.26 -6.01 -24.65
N VAL A 355 7.30 -5.39 -25.20
CA VAL A 355 7.83 -5.71 -26.54
C VAL A 355 9.34 -5.82 -26.47
N LEU A 356 9.88 -7.00 -26.79
CA LEU A 356 11.32 -7.17 -26.95
C LEU A 356 11.74 -6.83 -28.40
N SER A 357 12.75 -5.97 -28.54
CA SER A 357 13.26 -5.39 -29.78
C SER A 357 14.68 -5.87 -30.11
N GLY A 358 14.76 -7.15 -30.51
CA GLY A 358 16.02 -7.79 -30.94
C GLY A 358 16.64 -8.71 -29.90
N GLU A 359 17.82 -9.24 -30.23
CA GLU A 359 18.48 -10.33 -29.47
C GLU A 359 19.10 -9.90 -28.13
N SER A 360 19.21 -8.59 -27.88
CA SER A 360 19.81 -8.03 -26.67
C SER A 360 18.82 -7.26 -25.81
N ASP A 361 17.55 -7.24 -26.22
CA ASP A 361 16.50 -6.57 -25.48
C ASP A 361 15.97 -7.52 -24.41
N ILE A 362 16.03 -7.05 -23.17
CA ILE A 362 15.73 -7.83 -21.98
C ILE A 362 14.84 -6.95 -21.14
N ASP A 363 13.66 -7.45 -20.80
CA ASP A 363 12.79 -6.78 -19.86
C ASP A 363 12.91 -7.37 -18.47
N MET A 364 13.25 -6.53 -17.50
CA MET A 364 13.38 -6.95 -16.12
C MET A 364 12.44 -6.19 -15.19
N TYR A 365 11.69 -6.94 -14.37
CA TYR A 365 10.70 -6.42 -13.43
C TYR A 365 11.03 -6.83 -12.00
N SER A 366 10.99 -5.90 -11.05
CA SER A 366 11.28 -6.17 -9.64
C SER A 366 10.03 -6.01 -8.77
N TYR A 367 9.75 -7.01 -7.93
CA TYR A 367 8.62 -7.03 -6.98
C TYR A 367 9.18 -6.95 -5.54
N PRO A 368 9.33 -5.75 -4.96
CA PRO A 368 10.07 -5.51 -3.71
C PRO A 368 9.30 -5.84 -2.43
N ASN A 369 7.98 -6.01 -2.48
CA ASN A 369 7.13 -6.19 -1.30
C ASN A 369 6.27 -7.46 -1.37
N GLY A 370 6.64 -8.39 -2.26
CA GLY A 370 5.64 -9.17 -2.97
C GLY A 370 5.22 -10.52 -2.42
N ILE A 371 5.88 -11.18 -1.45
CA ILE A 371 5.52 -12.59 -1.10
C ILE A 371 5.65 -12.90 0.41
N ASP A 372 5.45 -11.92 1.30
CA ASP A 372 5.64 -12.18 2.75
C ASP A 372 4.52 -13.05 3.38
N THR A 373 3.42 -13.29 2.69
CA THR A 373 2.23 -13.97 3.25
C THR A 373 2.08 -15.45 2.93
N CYS A 374 3.02 -16.07 2.22
CA CYS A 374 2.88 -17.47 1.77
C CYS A 374 3.95 -18.41 2.33
N ALA A 375 4.54 -18.06 3.48
CA ALA A 375 5.36 -18.93 4.30
C ALA A 375 4.50 -20.03 4.96
N GLY A 376 3.92 -20.93 4.16
CA GLY A 376 3.09 -22.05 4.56
C GLY A 376 3.17 -23.19 3.54
N PRO A 377 2.39 -24.27 3.70
CA PRO A 377 2.36 -25.37 2.72
C PRO A 377 1.74 -24.96 1.37
N ALA A 378 1.08 -23.81 1.31
CA ALA A 378 0.58 -23.20 0.07
C ALA A 378 1.73 -22.50 -0.65
N LYS A 379 2.05 -22.98 -1.86
CA LYS A 379 3.25 -22.61 -2.60
C LYS A 379 2.91 -21.52 -3.62
N PRO A 380 3.73 -20.45 -3.77
CA PRO A 380 3.65 -19.62 -4.97
C PRO A 380 3.87 -20.47 -6.20
N TRP A 381 3.12 -20.14 -7.24
CA TRP A 381 3.45 -20.51 -8.59
C TRP A 381 3.51 -19.22 -9.39
N LEU A 382 4.21 -19.22 -10.51
CA LEU A 382 4.11 -18.18 -11.52
C LEU A 382 3.41 -18.82 -12.72
N LYS A 383 2.64 -18.05 -13.49
CA LYS A 383 2.04 -18.57 -14.71
C LYS A 383 2.21 -17.57 -15.86
N ALA A 384 3.40 -17.58 -16.43
CA ALA A 384 3.65 -16.82 -17.65
C ALA A 384 2.92 -17.46 -18.83
N TYR A 385 2.27 -16.64 -19.66
CA TYR A 385 1.59 -17.05 -20.88
C TYR A 385 2.36 -16.49 -22.09
N PRO A 386 3.49 -17.11 -22.49
CA PRO A 386 4.22 -16.68 -23.67
C PRO A 386 3.28 -16.58 -24.87
N THR A 387 3.14 -15.39 -25.43
CA THR A 387 2.46 -15.15 -26.71
C THR A 387 3.25 -15.71 -27.89
N LYS A 388 4.58 -15.83 -27.74
CA LYS A 388 5.47 -16.53 -28.67
C LYS A 388 6.26 -17.63 -27.95
N LEU A 389 6.40 -18.76 -28.65
CA LEU A 389 7.25 -19.88 -28.20
C LEU A 389 8.74 -19.55 -28.15
N SER A 390 9.15 -18.35 -28.60
CA SER A 390 10.53 -17.89 -28.58
C SER A 390 10.88 -17.05 -27.34
N THR A 391 9.91 -16.71 -26.48
CA THR A 391 10.14 -15.91 -25.29
C THR A 391 10.56 -16.78 -24.11
N TRP A 392 11.56 -16.31 -23.37
CA TRP A 392 12.07 -16.87 -22.13
C TRP A 392 11.51 -16.08 -20.97
N PHE A 393 11.01 -16.79 -19.95
CA PHE A 393 10.60 -16.20 -18.68
C PHE A 393 11.43 -16.85 -17.58
N CYS A 394 12.09 -16.03 -16.79
CA CYS A 394 12.85 -16.48 -15.63
C CYS A 394 12.37 -15.75 -14.38
N LEU A 395 12.36 -16.46 -13.25
CA LEU A 395 11.99 -15.88 -11.96
C LEU A 395 13.18 -16.03 -11.01
N ILE A 396 13.71 -14.90 -10.56
CA ILE A 396 14.89 -14.85 -9.68
C ILE A 396 14.44 -14.38 -8.29
N PRO A 397 14.14 -15.30 -7.36
CA PRO A 397 13.99 -14.97 -5.95
C PRO A 397 15.22 -14.30 -5.34
N HIS A 398 14.99 -13.34 -4.47
CA HIS A 398 16.00 -12.82 -3.54
C HIS A 398 15.52 -12.98 -2.10
N CYS A 399 16.13 -13.95 -1.42
CA CYS A 399 15.98 -14.15 0.02
C CYS A 399 16.69 -13.04 0.81
N ALA A 400 16.17 -12.72 2.00
CA ALA A 400 16.81 -11.75 2.92
C ALA A 400 18.24 -12.18 3.31
N THR A 401 18.45 -13.48 3.45
CA THR A 401 19.77 -14.08 3.69
C THR A 401 20.47 -14.31 2.36
N LYS A 402 21.81 -14.23 2.33
CA LYS A 402 22.65 -14.47 1.14
C LYS A 402 22.61 -15.93 0.63
N GLU A 403 21.63 -16.71 1.05
CA GLU A 403 21.50 -18.12 0.68
C GLU A 403 20.82 -18.25 -0.68
N ILE A 404 21.24 -19.29 -1.41
CA ILE A 404 20.76 -19.58 -2.75
C ILE A 404 19.32 -20.09 -2.61
N PRO A 405 18.34 -19.48 -3.28
CA PRO A 405 16.98 -20.00 -3.30
C PRO A 405 16.96 -21.38 -3.97
N ASP A 406 16.34 -22.36 -3.32
CA ASP A 406 16.13 -23.67 -3.94
C ASP A 406 14.96 -23.55 -4.94
N ILE A 407 15.26 -23.66 -6.23
CA ILE A 407 14.26 -23.78 -7.29
C ILE A 407 13.97 -25.25 -7.51
N LEU A 408 12.77 -25.67 -7.12
CA LEU A 408 12.51 -27.08 -6.87
C LEU A 408 11.93 -27.83 -8.08
N GLU A 409 11.06 -27.20 -8.89
CA GLU A 409 10.38 -27.86 -10.03
C GLU A 409 10.10 -26.87 -11.18
N CYS A 410 10.50 -27.21 -12.42
CA CYS A 410 9.91 -26.70 -13.68
C CYS A 410 8.93 -27.75 -14.22
N GLN A 411 7.87 -27.34 -14.94
CA GLN A 411 6.82 -28.26 -15.41
C GLN A 411 7.37 -29.42 -16.27
N ASP A 412 8.43 -29.20 -17.03
CA ASP A 412 9.09 -30.20 -17.88
C ASP A 412 10.35 -30.82 -17.25
N GLY A 413 10.69 -30.41 -16.01
CA GLY A 413 11.85 -30.89 -15.27
C GLY A 413 13.20 -30.46 -15.85
N GLN A 414 13.26 -29.45 -16.73
CA GLN A 414 14.50 -28.89 -17.26
C GLN A 414 14.72 -27.46 -16.75
N TYR A 415 15.95 -27.15 -16.35
CA TYR A 415 16.35 -25.82 -15.91
C TYR A 415 17.48 -25.29 -16.78
N TYR A 416 17.48 -23.97 -16.99
CA TYR A 416 18.60 -23.26 -17.59
C TYR A 416 19.23 -22.32 -16.58
N THR A 417 20.56 -22.23 -16.64
CA THR A 417 21.35 -21.30 -15.83
C THR A 417 21.64 -20.04 -16.62
N ILE A 418 21.32 -18.88 -16.03
CA ILE A 418 21.78 -17.58 -16.51
C ILE A 418 22.75 -17.04 -15.46
N ASP A 419 23.98 -16.73 -15.86
CA ASP A 419 25.04 -16.21 -14.98
C ASP A 419 25.27 -17.04 -13.69
N GLY A 420 25.08 -18.37 -13.78
CA GLY A 420 25.26 -19.30 -12.66
C GLY A 420 24.07 -19.38 -11.70
N MET A 421 22.94 -18.73 -11.99
CA MET A 421 21.67 -18.89 -11.29
C MET A 421 20.74 -19.82 -12.09
N GLU A 422 20.34 -20.95 -11.52
CA GLU A 422 19.28 -21.81 -12.07
C GLU A 422 17.95 -21.06 -11.89
N ALA A 423 17.36 -20.46 -12.92
CA ALA A 423 16.18 -19.58 -12.73
C ALA A 423 15.15 -19.56 -13.85
N CYS A 424 15.37 -20.32 -14.93
CA CYS A 424 14.53 -20.30 -16.12
C CYS A 424 13.98 -21.69 -16.43
N CYS A 425 12.68 -21.76 -16.74
CA CYS A 425 12.09 -22.93 -17.36
C CYS A 425 12.14 -22.80 -18.89
N ASN A 426 11.83 -23.89 -19.59
CA ASN A 426 11.96 -24.00 -21.04
C ASN A 426 11.14 -22.96 -21.82
N GLN A 427 11.65 -22.63 -23.00
CA GLN A 427 11.13 -21.57 -23.87
C GLN A 427 9.68 -21.83 -24.26
N GLY A 428 8.82 -20.81 -24.14
CA GLY A 428 7.43 -20.92 -24.56
C GLY A 428 6.51 -21.80 -23.68
N ALA A 429 6.98 -22.26 -22.52
CA ALA A 429 6.17 -23.01 -21.56
C ALA A 429 5.71 -22.15 -20.38
N ASP A 430 4.66 -22.60 -19.68
CA ASP A 430 4.25 -22.02 -18.40
C ASP A 430 5.39 -22.21 -17.38
N VAL A 431 5.84 -21.12 -16.75
CA VAL A 431 6.90 -21.15 -15.74
C VAL A 431 6.29 -21.39 -14.36
N LEU A 432 6.00 -22.65 -14.05
CA LEU A 432 5.65 -23.07 -12.69
C LEU A 432 6.96 -23.22 -11.89
N MET A 433 7.14 -22.45 -10.82
CA MET A 433 8.34 -22.52 -9.97
C MET A 433 7.98 -22.61 -8.50
N HIS A 434 8.51 -23.62 -7.82
CA HIS A 434 8.42 -23.76 -6.36
C HIS A 434 9.64 -23.11 -5.71
N LEU A 435 9.38 -22.18 -4.78
CA LEU A 435 10.36 -21.28 -4.20
C LEU A 435 10.44 -21.51 -2.69
N GLN A 436 11.63 -21.83 -2.19
CA GLN A 436 11.88 -21.92 -0.76
C GLN A 436 13.19 -21.21 -0.40
N CYS A 437 13.12 -20.26 0.53
CA CYS A 437 14.31 -19.80 1.25
C CYS A 437 14.51 -20.78 2.42
N THR A 438 15.50 -21.65 2.28
CA THR A 438 15.88 -22.62 3.30
C THR A 438 16.44 -21.86 4.52
N VAL A 439 16.07 -22.29 5.74
CA VAL A 439 16.58 -21.81 7.06
C VAL A 439 15.90 -20.57 7.69
N GLY A 440 14.96 -20.83 8.60
CA GLY A 440 14.90 -20.16 9.92
C GLY A 440 14.29 -18.76 10.05
N GLY A 441 13.93 -18.09 8.96
CA GLY A 441 13.27 -16.79 9.02
C GLY A 441 12.69 -16.44 7.66
N SER A 442 11.43 -16.80 7.44
CA SER A 442 10.70 -16.57 6.21
C SER A 442 10.47 -15.08 5.99
N THR A 443 11.37 -14.42 5.27
CA THR A 443 11.04 -13.17 4.57
C THR A 443 11.74 -13.22 3.21
N LEU A 444 10.95 -13.50 2.18
CA LEU A 444 11.36 -13.27 0.80
C LEU A 444 11.35 -11.76 0.58
N THR A 445 12.49 -11.18 0.23
CA THR A 445 12.63 -9.72 0.19
C THR A 445 12.29 -9.13 -1.16
N ASN A 446 12.48 -9.86 -2.26
CA ASN A 446 12.04 -9.43 -3.58
C ASN A 446 12.11 -10.58 -4.60
N TYR A 447 11.44 -10.39 -5.73
CA TYR A 447 11.56 -11.25 -6.91
C TYR A 447 11.87 -10.43 -8.14
N LEU A 448 12.62 -11.01 -9.05
CA LEU A 448 12.82 -10.45 -10.39
C LEU A 448 12.16 -11.35 -11.42
N VAL A 449 11.34 -10.79 -12.30
CA VAL A 449 10.89 -11.46 -13.52
C VAL A 449 11.77 -10.95 -14.65
N TYR A 450 12.42 -11.87 -15.36
CA TYR A 450 13.29 -11.62 -16.50
C TYR A 450 12.62 -12.17 -17.76
N VAL A 451 12.52 -11.35 -18.79
CA VAL A 451 11.91 -11.70 -20.08
C VAL A 451 12.91 -11.46 -21.20
N ASP A 452 13.16 -12.47 -22.02
CA ASP A 452 14.21 -12.46 -23.06
C ASP A 452 13.80 -13.26 -24.30
N GLN A 453 14.49 -13.06 -25.42
CA GLN A 453 14.29 -13.77 -26.70
C GLN A 453 15.63 -14.08 -27.41
N PRO A 454 16.48 -14.94 -26.83
CA PRO A 454 17.80 -15.22 -27.37
C PRO A 454 17.73 -15.78 -28.80
N GLY A 455 18.55 -15.21 -29.69
CA GLY A 455 18.71 -15.66 -31.07
C GLY A 455 17.56 -15.28 -32.02
N VAL A 456 16.68 -14.37 -31.60
CA VAL A 456 15.64 -13.80 -32.45
C VAL A 456 15.84 -12.28 -32.60
N ASN A 457 16.11 -11.84 -33.82
CA ASN A 457 16.26 -10.42 -34.15
C ASN A 457 14.95 -9.84 -34.72
N GLU A 458 13.84 -10.06 -34.02
CA GLU A 458 12.52 -9.57 -34.41
C GLU A 458 11.79 -8.94 -33.21
N CYS A 459 10.80 -8.10 -33.48
CA CYS A 459 9.95 -7.55 -32.43
C CYS A 459 9.04 -8.66 -31.90
N THR A 460 9.08 -8.88 -30.59
CA THR A 460 8.26 -9.89 -29.92
C THR A 460 7.46 -9.26 -28.81
N ASP A 461 6.18 -9.07 -29.07
CA ASP A 461 5.20 -8.80 -28.02
C ASP A 461 5.18 -9.98 -27.07
N TYR A 462 5.21 -9.73 -25.76
CA TYR A 462 4.99 -10.73 -24.73
C TYR A 462 3.89 -10.29 -23.76
N ALA A 463 3.31 -11.29 -23.09
CA ALA A 463 2.43 -11.10 -21.97
C ALA A 463 2.74 -12.14 -20.90
N TYR A 464 2.62 -11.79 -19.62
CA TYR A 464 2.66 -12.76 -18.54
C TYR A 464 1.70 -12.37 -17.42
N SER A 465 1.30 -13.37 -16.65
CA SER A 465 0.54 -13.20 -15.41
C SER A 465 1.30 -13.83 -14.25
N LEU A 466 1.39 -13.12 -13.13
CA LEU A 466 1.97 -13.61 -11.90
C LEU A 466 0.86 -13.74 -10.86
N THR A 467 0.59 -14.98 -10.46
CA THR A 467 -0.48 -15.35 -9.52
C THR A 467 -0.06 -16.56 -8.71
N PHE A 468 -0.37 -16.60 -7.42
CA PHE A 468 -0.25 -17.83 -6.65
C PHE A 468 -1.27 -18.86 -7.19
N VAL A 469 -0.97 -20.15 -7.15
CA VAL A 469 -2.02 -21.17 -7.29
C VAL A 469 -2.06 -22.03 -6.04
N SER A 470 -3.27 -22.38 -5.61
CA SER A 470 -3.43 -23.39 -4.57
C SER A 470 -2.96 -24.73 -5.15
N PRO A 471 -2.13 -25.51 -4.43
CA PRO A 471 -1.69 -26.82 -4.90
C PRO A 471 -2.85 -27.81 -5.15
#